data_AF-A0A101GI03-F1
#
_entry.id   AF-A0A101GI03-F1
#
_cell.length_a   1.000
_cell.length_b   1.000
_cell.length_c   1.000
_cell.angle_alpha   90.00
_cell.angle_beta   90.00
_cell.angle_gamma   90.00
#
_symmetry.space_group_name_H-M   'P 1'
#
loop_
_entity.id
_entity.type
_entity.pdbx_description
1 polymer ?
#
loop_
_entity_poly.entity_id
_entity_poly.type
_entity_poly.pdbx_seq_one_letter_code
_entity_poly.pdbx_strand_id
1 'polypeptide(L)'
;IRGKGKPKFYKSLCTDIFLLKLIPGIDPGILDHLCSKYTAIIIGSYGSGGIPIEGKRNFLSKIEELTAKGKIIVITTQVLLEGSDLTLYEVGQKALKNPVIPAYDMSTEAIVTKLMWVLGRTGDRKKVRKIFLTPINGDLVIDKEQQ
;
A
#
# COMPACT_ATOMS: atom_id res chain seq x y z
N ILE A 1 18.11 -7.86 18.76
CA ILE A 1 17.70 -9.28 18.90
C ILE A 1 18.27 -10.06 17.71
N ARG A 2 19.30 -10.90 17.89
CA ARG A 2 19.82 -11.78 16.82
C ARG A 2 19.28 -13.19 17.04
N GLY A 3 18.51 -13.71 16.07
CA GLY A 3 17.92 -15.05 16.14
C GLY A 3 19.01 -16.13 16.19
N LYS A 4 18.84 -17.16 17.04
CA LYS A 4 19.81 -18.25 17.26
C LYS A 4 19.84 -19.32 16.13
N GLY A 5 19.26 -19.05 14.96
CA GLY A 5 19.11 -20.01 13.85
C GLY A 5 19.99 -19.71 12.63
N LYS A 6 20.14 -20.70 11.73
CA LYS A 6 20.79 -20.49 10.43
C LYS A 6 20.01 -19.43 9.62
N PRO A 7 20.71 -18.50 8.93
CA PRO A 7 20.05 -17.48 8.15
C PRO A 7 19.24 -18.09 7.01
N LYS A 8 18.05 -17.54 6.76
CA LYS A 8 17.21 -17.89 5.61
C LYS A 8 17.26 -16.76 4.58
N PHE A 9 17.62 -17.10 3.35
CA PHE A 9 17.70 -16.15 2.25
C PHE A 9 16.46 -16.23 1.35
N TYR A 10 15.98 -15.08 0.91
CA TYR A 10 14.92 -14.95 -0.08
C TYR A 10 15.51 -14.32 -1.34
N LYS A 11 15.44 -15.02 -2.48
CA LYS A 11 16.07 -14.60 -3.74
C LYS A 11 15.10 -14.07 -4.79
N SER A 12 13.80 -14.30 -4.60
CA SER A 12 12.74 -13.85 -5.51
C SER A 12 12.23 -12.48 -5.06
N LEU A 13 12.21 -11.53 -5.98
CA LEU A 13 11.64 -10.19 -5.82
C LEU A 13 10.75 -9.89 -7.02
N CYS A 14 9.57 -9.32 -6.80
CA CYS A 14 8.74 -8.78 -7.87
C CYS A 14 9.08 -7.32 -8.08
N THR A 15 9.60 -6.96 -9.26
CA THR A 15 9.95 -5.58 -9.64
C THR A 15 8.82 -4.84 -10.34
N ASP A 16 7.71 -5.53 -10.65
CA ASP A 16 6.55 -4.96 -11.34
C ASP A 16 5.66 -4.20 -10.36
N ILE A 17 6.24 -3.17 -9.76
CA ILE A 17 5.59 -2.29 -8.79
C ILE A 17 5.77 -0.84 -9.25
N PHE A 18 4.74 -0.03 -9.06
CA PHE A 18 4.79 1.39 -9.37
C PHE A 18 4.42 2.24 -8.17
N LEU A 19 5.19 3.31 -7.92
CA LEU A 19 4.88 4.33 -6.91
C LEU A 19 4.24 5.54 -7.60
N LEU A 20 2.95 5.72 -7.38
CA LEU A 20 2.18 6.87 -7.85
C LEU A 20 2.09 7.93 -6.75
N LYS A 21 2.67 9.10 -6.99
CA LYS A 21 2.47 10.28 -6.14
C LYS A 21 1.23 11.03 -6.60
N LEU A 22 0.22 11.17 -5.73
CA LEU A 22 -0.96 11.98 -6.07
C LEU A 22 -0.59 13.47 -6.16
N ILE A 23 -1.09 14.11 -7.20
CA ILE A 23 -1.00 15.57 -7.39
C ILE A 23 -2.37 16.14 -7.72
N PRO A 24 -2.67 17.41 -7.37
CA PRO A 24 -3.97 17.99 -7.68
C PRO A 24 -4.32 17.86 -9.17
N GLY A 25 -5.56 17.43 -9.44
CA GLY A 25 -6.07 17.31 -10.81
C GLY A 25 -5.68 16.04 -11.56
N ILE A 26 -4.86 15.16 -10.99
CA ILE A 26 -4.51 13.87 -11.60
C ILE A 26 -5.76 13.05 -11.93
N ASP A 27 -5.76 12.43 -13.11
CA ASP A 27 -6.88 11.62 -13.59
C ASP A 27 -6.81 10.20 -13.00
N PRO A 28 -7.87 9.70 -12.31
CA PRO A 28 -7.92 8.30 -11.84
C PRO A 28 -7.72 7.28 -12.97
N GLY A 29 -8.06 7.61 -14.22
CA GLY A 29 -7.85 6.73 -15.37
C GLY A 29 -6.39 6.30 -15.58
N ILE A 30 -5.42 7.02 -15.01
CA ILE A 30 -4.01 6.59 -15.02
C ILE A 30 -3.83 5.20 -14.39
N LEU A 31 -4.65 4.85 -13.40
CA LEU A 31 -4.56 3.56 -12.72
C LEU A 31 -4.88 2.39 -13.64
N ASP A 32 -5.74 2.57 -14.65
CA ASP A 32 -6.04 1.52 -15.64
C ASP A 32 -4.78 1.16 -16.44
N HIS A 33 -4.05 2.19 -16.90
CA HIS A 33 -2.78 2.02 -17.61
C HIS A 33 -1.72 1.39 -16.72
N LEU A 34 -1.57 1.88 -15.49
CA LEU A 34 -0.56 1.36 -14.56
C LEU A 34 -0.85 -0.09 -14.18
N CYS A 35 -2.09 -0.43 -13.84
CA CYS A 35 -2.47 -1.79 -13.49
C CYS A 35 -2.42 -2.77 -14.68
N SER A 36 -2.39 -2.30 -15.93
CA SER A 36 -2.16 -3.16 -17.09
C SER A 36 -0.71 -3.68 -17.16
N LYS A 37 0.25 -2.92 -16.61
CA LYS A 37 1.68 -3.22 -16.68
C LYS A 37 2.27 -3.71 -15.35
N TYR A 38 1.79 -3.17 -14.23
CA TYR A 38 2.34 -3.43 -12.91
C TYR A 38 1.43 -4.35 -12.10
N THR A 39 2.05 -5.22 -11.31
CA THR A 39 1.39 -6.16 -10.40
C THR A 39 0.80 -5.44 -9.19
N ALA A 40 1.49 -4.41 -8.68
CA ALA A 40 1.02 -3.61 -7.57
C ALA A 40 1.31 -2.12 -7.75
N ILE A 41 0.40 -1.29 -7.22
CA ILE A 41 0.53 0.16 -7.21
C ILE A 41 0.58 0.65 -5.77
N ILE A 42 1.58 1.46 -5.45
CA ILE A 42 1.68 2.20 -4.19
C ILE A 42 1.21 3.61 -4.49
N ILE A 43 0.20 4.10 -3.75
CA ILE A 43 -0.34 5.44 -3.89
C ILE A 43 0.15 6.27 -2.70
N GLY A 44 1.03 7.23 -2.98
CA GLY A 44 1.39 8.30 -2.04
C GLY A 44 0.27 9.33 -2.02
N SER A 45 -0.55 9.30 -0.98
CA SER A 45 -1.74 10.14 -0.79
C SER A 45 -1.43 11.39 0.04
N TYR A 46 -2.40 12.29 0.20
CA TYR A 46 -2.17 13.57 0.87
C TYR A 46 -2.29 13.46 2.39
N GLY A 47 -1.52 14.27 3.13
CA GLY A 47 -1.66 14.44 4.57
C GLY A 47 -1.54 13.11 5.33
N SER A 48 -2.56 12.74 6.09
CA SER A 48 -2.61 11.48 6.84
C SER A 48 -3.04 10.25 6.03
N GLY A 49 -3.33 10.38 4.72
CA GLY A 49 -3.85 9.26 3.93
C GLY A 49 -5.01 9.58 2.97
N GLY A 50 -5.31 10.86 2.76
CA GLY A 50 -6.50 11.30 2.03
C GLY A 50 -6.41 11.09 0.51
N ILE A 51 -7.46 10.52 -0.07
CA ILE A 51 -7.63 10.38 -1.53
C ILE A 51 -8.88 11.14 -2.00
N PRO A 52 -8.89 11.67 -3.24
CA PRO A 52 -10.09 12.30 -3.79
C PRO A 52 -11.25 11.30 -3.93
N ILE A 53 -12.46 11.67 -3.47
CA ILE A 53 -13.64 10.77 -3.47
C ILE A 53 -14.87 11.33 -4.20
N GLU A 54 -14.78 12.53 -4.78
CA GLU A 54 -15.91 13.20 -5.40
C GLU A 54 -15.68 13.52 -6.88
N GLY A 55 -16.79 13.61 -7.62
CA GLY A 55 -16.81 14.03 -9.01
C GLY A 55 -15.96 13.17 -9.95
N LYS A 56 -15.50 13.79 -11.06
CA LYS A 56 -14.71 13.12 -12.11
C LYS A 56 -13.32 12.66 -11.65
N ARG A 57 -12.89 13.07 -10.45
CA ARG A 57 -11.57 12.74 -9.90
C ARG A 57 -11.65 11.74 -8.76
N ASN A 58 -12.76 11.01 -8.62
CA ASN A 58 -12.94 10.01 -7.58
C ASN A 58 -11.95 8.83 -7.74
N PHE A 59 -10.86 8.86 -6.96
CA PHE A 59 -9.87 7.80 -6.88
C PHE A 59 -10.39 6.58 -6.14
N LEU A 60 -11.22 6.77 -5.11
CA LEU A 60 -11.77 5.68 -4.31
C LEU A 60 -12.56 4.69 -5.19
N SER A 61 -13.45 5.20 -6.05
CA SER A 61 -14.24 4.35 -6.96
C SER A 61 -13.36 3.58 -7.96
N LYS A 62 -12.30 4.20 -8.49
CA LYS A 62 -11.35 3.51 -9.37
C LYS A 62 -10.54 2.44 -8.63
N ILE A 63 -10.15 2.72 -7.40
CA ILE A 63 -9.45 1.77 -6.53
C ILE A 63 -10.34 0.57 -6.19
N GLU A 64 -11.63 0.78 -5.92
CA GLU A 64 -12.64 -0.28 -5.72
C GLU A 64 -12.69 -1.23 -6.91
N GLU A 65 -12.85 -0.66 -8.10
CA GLU A 65 -12.91 -1.40 -9.35
C GLU A 65 -11.67 -2.29 -9.55
N LEU A 66 -10.47 -1.71 -9.35
CA LEU A 66 -9.21 -2.41 -9.58
C LEU A 66 -8.93 -3.47 -8.52
N THR A 67 -9.23 -3.19 -7.26
CA THR A 67 -9.06 -4.16 -6.17
C THR A 67 -10.06 -5.33 -6.29
N ALA A 68 -11.27 -5.08 -6.79
CA ALA A 68 -12.23 -6.13 -7.15
C ALA A 68 -11.71 -7.03 -8.29
N LYS A 69 -10.93 -6.47 -9.22
CA LYS A 69 -10.18 -7.21 -10.27
C LYS A 69 -8.91 -7.90 -9.75
N GLY A 70 -8.69 -7.90 -8.44
CA GLY A 70 -7.55 -8.58 -7.81
C GLY A 70 -6.24 -7.78 -7.82
N LYS A 71 -6.25 -6.51 -8.25
CA LYS A 71 -5.04 -5.66 -8.21
C LYS A 71 -4.66 -5.32 -6.78
N ILE A 72 -3.36 -5.24 -6.54
CA ILE A 72 -2.80 -4.94 -5.23
C ILE A 72 -2.51 -3.45 -5.19
N ILE A 73 -3.25 -2.74 -4.33
CA ILE A 73 -3.10 -1.31 -4.12
C ILE A 73 -2.68 -1.09 -2.67
N VAL A 74 -1.54 -0.43 -2.49
CA VAL A 74 -1.03 0.02 -1.19
C VAL A 74 -1.25 1.52 -1.10
N ILE A 75 -1.77 2.01 0.03
CA ILE A 75 -1.91 3.44 0.29
C ILE A 75 -0.92 3.83 1.37
N THR A 76 -0.16 4.89 1.11
CA THR A 76 0.73 5.55 2.07
C THR A 76 0.52 7.07 2.01
N THR A 77 1.22 7.82 2.84
CA THR A 77 1.28 9.28 2.79
C THR A 77 2.50 9.78 1.99
N GLN A 78 2.43 11.00 1.49
CA GLN A 78 3.59 11.76 1.01
C GLN A 78 4.34 12.50 2.14
N VAL A 79 3.77 12.59 3.34
CA VAL A 79 4.40 13.23 4.50
C VAL A 79 5.50 12.31 5.03
N LEU A 80 6.71 12.86 5.19
CA LEU A 80 7.90 12.09 5.56
C LEU A 80 7.92 11.67 7.04
N LEU A 81 7.22 12.43 7.89
CA LEU A 81 7.16 12.24 9.33
C LEU A 81 5.72 11.88 9.70
N GLU A 82 5.55 11.09 10.76
CA GLU A 82 4.24 10.72 11.36
C GLU A 82 3.41 9.66 10.61
N GLY A 83 3.78 9.26 9.39
CA GLY A 83 3.14 8.15 8.69
C GLY A 83 1.72 8.43 8.20
N SER A 84 1.00 7.39 7.78
CA SER A 84 -0.41 7.48 7.40
C SER A 84 -1.31 6.86 8.49
N ASP A 85 -2.32 7.58 8.93
CA ASP A 85 -3.39 7.04 9.75
C ASP A 85 -4.72 7.20 9.01
N LEU A 86 -5.12 6.13 8.32
CA LEU A 86 -6.37 6.07 7.59
C LEU A 86 -7.60 5.97 8.52
N THR A 87 -7.43 5.74 9.83
CA THR A 87 -8.55 5.65 10.78
C THR A 87 -9.05 7.03 11.22
N LEU A 88 -8.19 8.04 11.18
CA LEU A 88 -8.50 9.41 11.63
C LEU A 88 -9.47 10.17 10.72
N TYR A 89 -9.77 9.68 9.52
CA TYR A 89 -10.61 10.39 8.56
C TYR A 89 -11.70 9.49 7.97
N GLU A 90 -12.91 10.04 7.81
CA GLU A 90 -14.05 9.34 7.20
C GLU A 90 -13.72 8.79 5.80
N VAL A 91 -12.90 9.53 5.04
CA VAL A 91 -12.38 9.14 3.73
C VAL A 91 -11.40 7.97 3.83
N GLY A 92 -10.51 8.00 4.82
CA GLY A 92 -9.57 6.91 5.10
C GLY A 92 -10.30 5.66 5.60
N GLN A 93 -11.34 5.80 6.42
CA GLN A 93 -12.17 4.68 6.87
C GLN A 93 -12.97 4.05 5.71
N LYS A 94 -13.48 4.85 4.77
CA LYS A 94 -14.08 4.34 3.53
C LYS A 94 -13.05 3.58 2.68
N ALA A 95 -11.82 4.09 2.60
CA ALA A 95 -10.71 3.37 1.96
C ALA A 95 -10.30 2.10 2.73
N LEU A 96 -10.37 2.07 4.07
CA LEU A 96 -10.05 0.90 4.90
C LEU A 96 -11.14 -0.20 4.84
N LYS A 97 -12.40 0.18 4.64
CA LYS A 97 -13.48 -0.77 4.30
C LYS A 97 -13.25 -1.44 2.94
N ASN A 98 -12.33 -0.89 2.15
CA ASN A 98 -11.94 -1.37 0.85
C ASN A 98 -10.75 -2.34 0.92
N PRO A 99 -10.52 -3.19 -0.10
CA PRO A 99 -9.46 -4.18 -0.10
C PRO A 99 -8.03 -3.63 -0.27
N VAL A 100 -7.81 -2.32 -0.10
CA VAL A 100 -6.49 -1.68 -0.13
C VAL A 100 -5.65 -2.08 1.07
N ILE A 101 -4.33 -1.97 0.95
CA ILE A 101 -3.39 -2.25 2.02
C ILE A 101 -2.85 -0.91 2.57
N PRO A 102 -3.17 -0.53 3.82
CA PRO A 102 -2.53 0.63 4.45
C PRO A 102 -1.06 0.35 4.72
N ALA A 103 -0.20 1.33 4.45
CA ALA A 103 1.22 1.25 4.76
C ALA A 103 1.58 1.82 6.15
N TYR A 104 0.66 2.52 6.80
CA TYR A 104 0.85 3.12 8.12
C TYR A 104 2.11 4.00 8.17
N ASP A 105 3.00 3.77 9.13
CA ASP A 105 4.21 4.54 9.39
C ASP A 105 5.46 4.02 8.65
N MET A 106 5.31 3.02 7.76
CA MET A 106 6.45 2.56 6.94
C MET A 106 6.98 3.70 6.06
N SER A 107 8.32 3.81 5.98
CA SER A 107 8.95 4.68 4.97
C SER A 107 8.63 4.19 3.55
N THR A 108 8.71 5.08 2.56
CA THR A 108 8.46 4.71 1.17
C THR A 108 9.41 3.60 0.70
N GLU A 109 10.68 3.65 1.10
CA GLU A 109 11.69 2.64 0.80
C GLU A 109 11.35 1.28 1.42
N ALA A 110 10.88 1.28 2.68
CA ALA A 110 10.42 0.07 3.35
C ALA A 110 9.20 -0.52 2.64
N ILE A 111 8.22 0.31 2.28
CA ILE A 111 7.01 -0.11 1.54
C ILE A 111 7.40 -0.78 0.22
N VAL A 112 8.22 -0.11 -0.60
CA VAL A 112 8.61 -0.61 -1.92
C VAL A 112 9.35 -1.94 -1.76
N THR A 113 10.42 -1.98 -0.96
CA THR A 113 11.26 -3.18 -0.82
C THR A 113 10.51 -4.35 -0.17
N LYS A 114 9.69 -4.09 0.84
CA LYS A 114 8.86 -5.12 1.48
C LYS A 114 7.83 -5.66 0.51
N LEU A 115 7.16 -4.80 -0.26
CA LEU A 115 6.17 -5.24 -1.24
C LEU A 115 6.81 -6.08 -2.37
N MET A 116 7.99 -5.68 -2.87
CA MET A 116 8.79 -6.49 -3.82
C MET A 116 9.06 -7.88 -3.28
N TRP A 117 9.49 -7.97 -2.02
CA TRP A 117 9.79 -9.22 -1.34
C TRP A 117 8.55 -10.08 -1.08
N VAL A 118 7.43 -9.48 -0.65
CA VAL A 118 6.19 -10.21 -0.40
C VAL A 118 5.63 -10.79 -1.70
N LEU A 119 5.59 -10.00 -2.77
CA LEU A 119 5.08 -10.43 -4.07
C LEU A 119 5.97 -11.48 -4.73
N GLY A 120 7.29 -11.46 -4.48
CA GLY A 120 8.20 -12.53 -4.87
C GLY A 120 7.89 -13.90 -4.21
N ARG A 121 7.04 -13.92 -3.18
CA ARG A 121 6.66 -15.14 -2.42
C ARG A 121 5.22 -15.59 -2.68
N THR A 122 4.31 -14.69 -3.02
CA THR A 122 2.89 -15.00 -3.20
C THR A 122 2.16 -13.93 -4.00
N GLY A 123 1.30 -14.34 -4.93
CA GLY A 123 0.33 -13.47 -5.59
C GLY A 123 -1.04 -13.43 -4.90
N ASP A 124 -1.28 -14.30 -3.91
CA ASP A 124 -2.54 -14.30 -3.14
C ASP A 124 -2.68 -13.02 -2.31
N ARG A 125 -3.69 -12.20 -2.63
CA ARG A 125 -3.91 -10.89 -2.02
C ARG A 125 -4.06 -10.93 -0.50
N LYS A 126 -4.71 -11.95 0.05
CA LYS A 126 -4.89 -12.09 1.52
C LYS A 126 -3.55 -12.39 2.18
N LYS A 127 -2.73 -13.26 1.59
CA LYS A 127 -1.36 -13.55 2.07
C LYS A 127 -0.45 -12.34 1.90
N VAL A 128 -0.55 -11.61 0.78
CA VAL A 128 0.21 -10.37 0.56
C VAL A 128 -0.09 -9.38 1.68
N ARG A 129 -1.37 -9.06 1.93
CA ARG A 129 -1.78 -8.17 3.02
C ARG A 129 -1.23 -8.65 4.36
N LYS A 130 -1.41 -9.93 4.68
CA LYS A 130 -0.98 -10.50 5.97
C LYS A 130 0.54 -10.35 6.18
N ILE A 131 1.35 -10.71 5.18
CA ILE A 131 2.81 -10.64 5.30
C ILE A 131 3.29 -9.19 5.31
N PHE A 132 2.71 -8.34 4.45
CA PHE A 132 3.08 -6.91 4.37
C PHE A 132 2.80 -6.16 5.67
N LEU A 133 1.69 -6.47 6.35
CA LEU A 133 1.33 -5.88 7.65
C LEU A 133 1.99 -6.56 8.86
N THR A 134 2.78 -7.62 8.65
CA THR A 134 3.57 -8.21 9.74
C THR A 134 4.83 -7.37 9.94
N PRO A 135 5.10 -6.82 11.14
CA PRO A 135 6.33 -6.06 11.38
C PRO A 135 7.59 -6.92 11.17
N ILE A 136 8.56 -6.38 10.44
CA ILE A 136 9.85 -7.02 10.16
C ILE A 136 10.96 -6.02 10.47
N ASN A 137 11.76 -6.31 11.50
CA ASN A 137 12.94 -5.52 11.86
C ASN A 137 12.66 -4.01 12.06
N GLY A 138 11.49 -3.67 12.61
CA GLY A 138 11.10 -2.29 12.91
C GLY A 138 10.69 -1.47 11.69
N ASP A 139 10.34 -2.10 10.57
CA ASP A 139 9.81 -1.40 9.41
C ASP A 139 8.44 -0.74 9.65
N LEU A 140 7.67 -1.29 10.58
CA LEU A 140 6.29 -0.93 10.88
C LEU A 140 6.10 -0.84 12.40
N VAL A 141 5.64 0.30 12.90
CA VAL A 141 5.44 0.57 14.34
C VAL A 141 4.01 1.04 14.56
N ILE A 142 3.04 0.12 14.38
CA ILE A 142 1.64 0.39 14.69
C ILE A 142 1.33 -0.06 16.11
N ASP A 143 0.60 0.76 16.86
CA ASP A 143 -0.03 0.35 18.11
C ASP A 143 -1.12 -0.71 17.82
N LYS A 144 -1.20 -1.76 18.65
CA LYS A 144 -2.06 -2.94 18.39
C LYS A 144 -3.55 -2.62 18.31
N GLU A 145 -3.97 -1.43 18.74
CA GLU A 145 -5.36 -0.98 18.72
C GLU A 145 -5.84 -0.50 17.33
N GLN A 146 -4.92 -0.31 16.37
CA GLN A 146 -5.24 0.15 15.01
C GLN A 146 -5.22 -0.97 13.93
N GLN A 147 -5.08 -2.24 14.35
CA GLN A 147 -5.11 -3.45 13.48
C GLN A 147 -6.49 -4.12 13.46
#